data_AF-A0A950QYX8-F1
#
_entry.id   AF-A0A950QYX8-F1
#
_cell.length_a   1.000
_cell.length_b   1.000
_cell.length_c   1.000
_cell.angle_alpha   90.00
_cell.angle_beta   90.00
_cell.angle_gamma   90.00
#
_symmetry.space_group_name_H-M   'P 1'
#
loop_
_entity.id
_entity.type
_entity.pdbx_description
1 polymer ?
#
loop_
_entity_poly.entity_id
_entity_poly.type
_entity_poly.pdbx_seq_one_letter_code
_entity_poly.pdbx_strand_id
1 'polypeptide(L)' 'QAGESTGLPVLYNTSFNLFGDPLVCTPRDAVRSFYSSGIDALFVGNFYMEK' A
#
# COMPACT_ATOMS: atom_id res chain seq x y z
N GLN A 1 -12.96 -11.47 1.39
CA GLN A 1 -11.69 -11.80 0.68
C GLN A 1 -11.45 -10.76 -0.41
N ALA A 2 -10.23 -10.63 -0.94
CA ALA A 2 -9.97 -9.71 -2.05
C ALA A 2 -10.72 -10.17 -3.32
N GLY A 3 -11.45 -9.27 -3.97
CA GLY A 3 -12.12 -9.53 -5.25
C GLY A 3 -13.47 -10.24 -5.20
N GLU A 4 -14.01 -10.55 -4.01
CA GLU A 4 -15.39 -11.09 -3.86
C GLU A 4 -16.44 -10.12 -4.43
N SER A 5 -16.26 -8.81 -4.20
CA SER A 5 -17.18 -7.77 -4.67
C SER A 5 -17.06 -7.49 -6.17
N THR A 6 -15.93 -7.83 -6.78
CA THR A 6 -15.65 -7.56 -8.20
C THR A 6 -15.92 -8.76 -9.10
N GLY A 7 -16.23 -9.93 -8.52
CA GLY A 7 -16.38 -11.20 -9.25
C GLY A 7 -15.07 -11.75 -9.81
N LEU A 8 -13.93 -11.12 -9.51
CA LEU A 8 -12.61 -11.50 -9.98
C LEU A 8 -11.65 -11.59 -8.78
N PRO A 9 -11.36 -12.79 -8.25
CA PRO A 9 -10.55 -12.97 -7.05
C PRO A 9 -9.04 -12.88 -7.36
N VAL A 10 -8.62 -11.76 -7.97
CA VAL A 10 -7.24 -11.51 -8.38
C VAL A 10 -6.75 -10.22 -7.73
N LEU A 11 -5.56 -10.28 -7.13
CA LEU A 11 -4.88 -9.13 -6.53
C LEU A 11 -3.59 -8.84 -7.29
N TYR A 12 -3.35 -7.57 -7.61
CA TYR A 12 -2.07 -7.14 -8.15
C TYR A 12 -1.12 -6.78 -6.99
N ASN A 13 -0.01 -7.50 -6.90
CA ASN A 13 1.02 -7.27 -5.89
C ASN A 13 2.29 -6.70 -6.55
N THR A 14 2.61 -5.46 -6.25
CA THR A 14 3.80 -4.76 -6.76
C THR A 14 4.63 -4.23 -5.60
N SER A 15 5.87 -3.81 -5.88
CA SER A 15 6.75 -3.23 -4.87
C SER A 15 6.12 -2.01 -4.20
N PHE A 16 6.14 -1.97 -2.87
CA PHE A 16 5.79 -0.76 -2.14
C PHE A 16 7.01 0.16 -2.01
N ASN A 17 7.16 1.04 -3.00
CA ASN A 17 8.17 2.07 -3.08
C ASN A 17 7.70 3.20 -4.01
N LEU A 18 8.45 4.30 -4.04
CA LEU A 18 8.38 5.28 -5.11
C LEU A 18 9.41 4.91 -6.19
N PHE A 19 9.26 5.48 -7.38
CA PHE A 19 10.22 5.24 -8.46
C PHE A 19 11.62 5.72 -8.05
N GLY A 20 12.60 4.83 -8.12
CA GLY A 20 13.99 5.09 -7.71
C GLY A 20 14.28 4.87 -6.22
N ASP A 21 13.26 4.69 -5.39
CA ASP A 21 13.43 4.37 -3.97
C ASP A 21 13.59 2.84 -3.76
N PRO A 22 14.34 2.41 -2.73
CA PRO A 22 14.30 1.03 -2.28
C PRO A 22 12.92 0.67 -1.73
N LEU A 23 12.70 -0.64 -1.52
CA LEU A 23 11.51 -1.10 -0.81
C LEU A 23 11.42 -0.47 0.59
N VAL A 24 10.19 -0.18 1.00
CA VAL A 24 9.88 0.28 2.35
C VAL A 24 10.27 -0.79 3.38
N CYS A 25 11.09 -0.40 4.37
CA CYS A 25 11.54 -1.29 5.44
C CYS A 25 11.15 -0.81 6.85
N THR A 26 10.65 0.42 6.99
CA THR A 26 10.23 0.97 8.30
C THR A 26 8.83 1.58 8.23
N PRO A 27 8.10 1.66 9.36
CA PRO A 27 6.80 2.35 9.39
C PRO A 27 6.89 3.82 8.95
N ARG A 28 8.01 4.48 9.22
CA ARG A 28 8.26 5.86 8.78
C ARG A 28 8.33 5.95 7.25
N ASP A 29 9.04 5.02 6.61
CA ASP A 29 9.13 4.97 5.15
C ASP A 29 7.77 4.65 4.52
N ALA A 30 6.99 3.77 5.15
CA ALA A 30 5.63 3.44 4.71
C ALA A 30 4.73 4.68 4.69
N VAL A 31 4.73 5.45 5.77
CA VAL A 31 3.93 6.68 5.89
C VAL A 31 4.39 7.73 4.87
N ARG A 32 5.70 7.92 4.70
CA ARG A 32 6.26 8.84 3.70
C ARG A 32 5.81 8.44 2.29
N SER A 33 6.07 7.20 1.89
CA SER A 33 5.73 6.68 0.56
C SER A 33 4.23 6.70 0.30
N PHE A 34 3.40 6.44 1.32
CA PHE A 34 1.94 6.54 1.21
C PHE A 34 1.49 7.96 0.88
N TYR A 35 1.92 8.98 1.63
CA TYR A 35 1.54 10.36 1.37
C TYR A 35 2.13 10.94 0.08
N SER A 36 3.26 10.41 -0.39
CA SER A 36 3.92 10.83 -1.64
C SER A 36 3.47 10.04 -2.88
N SER A 37 2.56 9.07 -2.75
CA SER A 37 2.04 8.25 -3.85
C SER A 37 0.54 8.47 -4.07
N GLY A 38 0.00 7.83 -5.13
CA GLY A 38 -1.44 7.77 -5.41
C GLY A 38 -2.19 6.66 -4.67
N ILE A 39 -1.60 6.02 -3.65
CA ILE A 39 -2.27 4.96 -2.88
C ILE A 39 -3.40 5.57 -2.02
N ASP A 40 -4.59 4.97 -2.04
CA ASP A 40 -5.76 5.50 -1.31
C ASP A 40 -5.78 5.11 0.18
N ALA A 41 -5.33 3.90 0.50
CA ALA A 41 -5.35 3.34 1.85
C ALA A 41 -4.05 2.61 2.20
N LEU A 42 -3.63 2.73 3.47
CA LEU A 42 -2.46 2.07 4.01
C LEU A 42 -2.82 1.28 5.27
N PHE A 43 -2.39 0.01 5.31
CA PHE A 43 -2.41 -0.83 6.50
C PHE A 43 -0.97 -1.11 6.95
N VAL A 44 -0.63 -0.74 8.19
CA VAL A 44 0.69 -1.05 8.80
C VAL A 44 0.47 -1.59 10.20
N GLY A 45 0.68 -2.89 10.39
CA GLY A 45 0.38 -3.56 11.65
C GLY A 45 -1.10 -3.39 12.02
N ASN A 46 -1.38 -2.84 13.21
CA ASN A 46 -2.74 -2.60 13.70
C ASN A 46 -3.29 -1.22 13.33
N PHE A 47 -2.61 -0.49 12.45
CA PHE A 47 -3.01 0.85 12.05
C PHE A 47 -3.55 0.85 10.62
N TYR A 48 -4.64 1.60 10.45
CA TYR A 48 -5.28 1.88 9.17
C TYR A 48 -5.27 3.39 8.93
N MET A 49 -4.94 3.79 7.71
CA MET A 49 -4.93 5.18 7.26
C MET A 49 -5.62 5.28 5.90
N GLU A 50 -6.40 6.35 5.73
CA GLU A 50 -7.13 6.70 4.51
C GLU A 50 -6.91 8.19 4.22
N LYS A 51 -6.90 8.58 2.94
CA LYS A 51 -6.77 9.98 2.50
C LYS A 51 -8.11 10.63 2.22
#